data_AF-A0ABD7K0Q5-F1
#
_entry.id   AF-A0ABD7K0Q5-F1
#
_cell.length_a   1.000
_cell.length_b   1.000
_cell.length_c   1.000
_cell.angle_alpha   90.00
_cell.angle_beta   90.00
_cell.angle_gamma   90.00
#
_symmetry.space_group_name_H-M   'P 1'
#
loop_
_entity.id
_entity.type
_entity.pdbx_description
1 polymer ?
#
loop_
_entity_poly.entity_id
_entity_poly.type
_entity_poly.pdbx_seq_one_letter_code
_entity_poly.pdbx_strand_id
1 'polypeptide(L)'
;MRPCLLFCCLFLACAAQAEECSSHSPLDSWCELPLAALHPTQQNVGLLQVEDEQAKLAGKKPKALERYLRKKEIPVVIGPDGGFYLTDRHHLSSALWRLDPTREVPVKVIGRLSQGSDFWEKMQENHWVWLHDAHGAPIPPAALPDDLAGLGNDPYRALAGYAEDENAFDKDRRSYFIEFHWARYFGERMHWRPISRASLPGDLEEALRLACEPAAKELPGYRQDCPR
;
A
#
# COMPACT_ATOMS: atom_id res chain seq x y z
N MET A 1 70.11 15.65 -2.88
CA MET A 1 68.70 15.95 -2.53
C MET A 1 67.82 14.91 -3.21
N ARG A 2 67.22 13.99 -2.46
CA ARG A 2 66.34 12.93 -2.99
C ARG A 2 64.89 13.43 -2.96
N PRO A 3 64.14 13.43 -4.06
CA PRO A 3 62.73 13.79 -4.02
C PRO A 3 61.93 12.61 -3.47
N CYS A 4 61.20 12.86 -2.38
CA CYS A 4 60.27 11.91 -1.80
C CYS A 4 58.97 11.99 -2.61
N LEU A 5 58.65 10.93 -3.38
CA LEU A 5 57.39 10.80 -4.08
C LEU A 5 56.31 10.40 -3.08
N LEU A 6 55.45 11.36 -2.73
CA LEU A 6 54.27 11.13 -1.92
C LEU A 6 53.23 10.41 -2.80
N PHE A 7 53.04 9.11 -2.57
CA PHE A 7 51.95 8.35 -3.19
C PHE A 7 50.64 8.71 -2.47
N CYS A 8 49.84 9.59 -3.08
CA CYS A 8 48.51 9.92 -2.59
C CYS A 8 47.53 8.84 -3.04
N CYS A 9 47.27 7.84 -2.19
CA CYS A 9 46.21 6.86 -2.42
C CYS A 9 44.84 7.55 -2.27
N LEU A 10 44.24 7.92 -3.39
CA LEU A 10 42.83 8.29 -3.47
C LEU A 10 41.98 7.04 -3.23
N PHE A 11 41.48 6.89 -2.01
CA PHE A 11 40.35 5.99 -1.74
C PHE A 11 39.11 6.61 -2.39
N LEU A 12 38.75 6.17 -3.60
CA LEU A 12 37.40 6.35 -4.11
C LEU A 12 36.47 5.55 -3.19
N ALA A 13 35.77 6.24 -2.30
CA ALA A 13 34.59 5.69 -1.66
C ALA A 13 33.55 5.44 -2.77
N CYS A 14 33.49 4.22 -3.27
CA CYS A 14 32.39 3.77 -4.10
C CYS A 14 31.16 3.79 -3.20
N ALA A 15 30.32 4.83 -3.31
CA ALA A 15 29.01 4.78 -2.71
C ALA A 15 28.32 3.56 -3.33
N ALA A 16 28.05 2.54 -2.52
CA ALA A 16 27.30 1.37 -2.97
C ALA A 16 25.99 1.88 -3.56
N GLN A 17 25.86 1.78 -4.89
CA GLN A 17 24.58 2.01 -5.54
C GLN A 17 23.60 0.99 -5.00
N ALA A 18 22.39 1.44 -4.71
CA ALA A 18 21.34 0.54 -4.27
C ALA A 18 21.08 -0.50 -5.38
N GLU A 19 20.98 -1.76 -5.01
CA GLU A 19 20.86 -2.87 -5.94
C GLU A 19 19.52 -2.78 -6.68
N GLU A 20 19.54 -2.77 -8.01
CA GLU A 20 18.34 -2.81 -8.84
C GLU A 20 17.65 -4.17 -8.69
N CYS A 21 16.32 -4.18 -8.58
CA CYS A 21 15.61 -5.45 -8.51
C CYS A 21 15.71 -6.24 -9.83
N SER A 22 15.73 -7.56 -9.72
CA SER A 22 15.62 -8.49 -10.83
C SER A 22 14.66 -9.63 -10.48
N SER A 23 14.26 -10.42 -11.47
CA SER A 23 13.45 -11.63 -11.25
C SER A 23 14.13 -12.65 -10.31
N HIS A 24 15.44 -12.52 -10.07
CA HIS A 24 16.25 -13.37 -9.20
C HIS A 24 16.65 -12.70 -7.87
N SER A 25 16.18 -11.48 -7.58
CA SER A 25 16.48 -10.80 -6.30
C SER A 25 16.15 -11.69 -5.10
N PRO A 26 17.05 -11.84 -4.10
CA PRO A 26 16.81 -12.75 -2.98
C PRO A 26 15.52 -12.46 -2.22
N LEU A 27 14.96 -13.48 -1.56
CA LEU A 27 13.85 -13.26 -0.63
C LEU A 27 14.36 -12.51 0.61
N ASP A 28 13.48 -11.73 1.24
CA ASP A 28 13.75 -10.89 2.40
C ASP A 28 14.86 -9.84 2.19
N SER A 29 15.20 -9.55 0.92
CA SER A 29 16.17 -8.52 0.56
C SER A 29 15.50 -7.22 0.13
N TRP A 30 16.30 -6.16 0.14
CA TRP A 30 15.94 -4.86 -0.41
C TRP A 30 16.55 -4.69 -1.79
N CYS A 31 15.79 -4.08 -2.69
CA CYS A 31 16.28 -3.60 -3.98
C CYS A 31 15.45 -2.38 -4.41
N GLU A 32 15.90 -1.64 -5.42
CA GLU A 32 15.20 -0.47 -5.94
C GLU A 32 14.36 -0.82 -7.18
N LEU A 33 13.18 -0.22 -7.28
CA LEU A 33 12.32 -0.29 -8.46
C LEU A 33 11.83 1.10 -8.87
N PRO A 34 11.71 1.39 -10.17
CA PRO A 34 10.87 2.49 -10.62
C PRO A 34 9.43 2.19 -10.22
N LEU A 35 8.71 3.21 -9.72
CA LEU A 35 7.30 3.05 -9.34
C LEU A 35 6.43 2.51 -10.50
N ALA A 36 6.81 2.82 -11.75
CA ALA A 36 6.14 2.33 -12.96
C ALA A 36 6.20 0.81 -13.15
N ALA A 37 7.14 0.13 -12.50
CA ALA A 37 7.30 -1.33 -12.57
C ALA A 37 6.46 -2.09 -11.52
N LEU A 38 5.74 -1.38 -10.64
CA LEU A 38 4.88 -1.99 -9.65
C LEU A 38 3.51 -2.33 -10.24
N HIS A 39 3.15 -3.61 -10.18
CA HIS A 39 1.83 -4.12 -10.53
C HIS A 39 0.93 -4.15 -9.28
N PRO A 40 -0.14 -3.33 -9.20
CA PRO A 40 -1.04 -3.35 -8.06
C PRO A 40 -1.82 -4.66 -7.91
N THR A 41 -1.97 -5.12 -6.67
CA THR A 41 -2.78 -6.30 -6.33
C THR A 41 -4.14 -5.97 -5.72
N GLN A 42 -4.61 -4.74 -5.92
CA GLN A 42 -5.97 -4.30 -5.60
C GLN A 42 -6.44 -3.30 -6.66
N GLN A 43 -7.75 -3.21 -6.87
CA GLN A 43 -8.30 -2.32 -7.90
C GLN A 43 -8.36 -0.84 -7.46
N ASN A 44 -8.66 -0.59 -6.19
CA ASN A 44 -8.99 0.74 -5.69
C ASN A 44 -8.17 1.12 -4.45
N VAL A 45 -7.93 2.41 -4.26
CA VAL A 45 -7.43 3.04 -3.03
C VAL A 45 -8.40 4.13 -2.58
N GLY A 46 -8.32 4.57 -1.34
CA GLY A 46 -9.02 5.77 -0.87
C GLY A 46 -8.25 7.04 -1.22
N LEU A 47 -8.68 7.79 -2.24
CA LEU A 47 -7.91 8.95 -2.72
C LEU A 47 -7.75 10.07 -1.69
N LEU A 48 -8.70 10.26 -0.77
CA LEU A 48 -8.55 11.24 0.31
C LEU A 48 -7.33 10.93 1.20
N GLN A 49 -7.10 9.65 1.51
CA GLN A 49 -5.91 9.21 2.26
C GLN A 49 -4.63 9.28 1.40
N VAL A 50 -4.73 9.04 0.09
CA VAL A 50 -3.60 9.25 -0.84
C VAL A 50 -3.16 10.70 -0.82
N GLU A 51 -4.09 11.66 -0.91
CA GLU A 51 -3.82 13.09 -0.83
C GLU A 51 -3.15 13.50 0.49
N ASP A 52 -3.62 12.94 1.62
CA ASP A 52 -3.03 13.21 2.94
C ASP A 52 -1.59 12.67 3.03
N GLU A 53 -1.36 11.47 2.49
CA GLU A 53 -0.02 10.89 2.42
C GLU A 53 0.89 11.69 1.45
N GLN A 54 0.36 12.20 0.33
CA GLN A 54 1.09 13.11 -0.56
C GLN A 54 1.53 14.38 0.18
N ALA A 55 0.63 15.03 0.93
CA ALA A 55 0.95 16.23 1.70
C ALA A 55 2.04 15.97 2.75
N LYS A 56 2.02 14.79 3.39
CA LYS A 56 3.03 14.36 4.37
C LYS A 56 4.39 14.03 3.75
N LEU A 57 4.38 13.51 2.51
CA LEU A 57 5.59 13.19 1.76
C LEU A 57 6.20 14.44 1.10
N ALA A 58 5.36 15.39 0.70
CA ALA A 58 5.78 16.66 0.12
C ALA A 58 6.78 17.37 1.05
N GLY A 59 7.94 17.74 0.50
CA GLY A 59 9.00 18.43 1.24
C GLY A 59 9.91 17.56 2.10
N LYS A 60 9.73 16.22 2.13
CA LYS A 60 10.73 15.34 2.76
C LYS A 60 12.05 15.40 1.97
N LYS A 61 13.16 15.70 2.66
CA LYS A 61 14.51 15.61 2.08
C LYS A 61 14.80 14.15 1.67
N PRO A 62 15.62 13.91 0.61
CA PRO A 62 15.86 12.56 0.08
C PRO A 62 16.21 11.50 1.14
N LYS A 63 17.18 11.76 2.01
CA LYS A 63 17.58 10.84 3.09
C LYS A 63 16.47 10.57 4.13
N ALA A 64 15.59 11.54 4.35
CA ALA A 64 14.45 11.37 5.26
C ALA A 64 13.33 10.56 4.60
N LEU A 65 13.11 10.77 3.30
CA LEU A 65 12.19 9.98 2.50
C LEU A 65 12.66 8.52 2.43
N GLU A 66 13.91 8.26 2.08
CA GLU A 66 14.45 6.89 2.02
C GLU A 66 14.26 6.14 3.35
N ARG A 67 14.64 6.76 4.47
CA ARG A 67 14.43 6.18 5.81
C ARG A 67 12.95 5.92 6.10
N TYR A 68 12.06 6.80 5.64
CA TYR A 68 10.62 6.63 5.78
C TYR A 68 10.12 5.42 5.00
N LEU A 69 10.53 5.28 3.73
CA LEU A 69 10.15 4.16 2.86
C LEU A 69 10.68 2.82 3.39
N ARG A 70 11.96 2.77 3.81
CA ARG A 70 12.53 1.57 4.44
C ARG A 70 11.84 1.18 5.74
N LYS A 71 11.39 2.15 6.53
CA LYS A 71 10.58 1.89 7.74
C LYS A 71 9.18 1.36 7.40
N LYS A 72 8.57 1.87 6.33
CA LYS A 72 7.22 1.48 5.92
C LYS A 72 7.17 0.10 5.30
N GLU A 73 8.27 -0.32 4.67
CA GLU A 73 8.42 -1.53 3.86
C GLU A 73 7.36 -1.56 2.74
N ILE A 74 7.77 -1.40 1.49
CA ILE A 74 6.90 -1.60 0.31
C ILE A 74 7.12 -3.05 -0.14
N PRO A 75 6.23 -3.99 0.21
CA PRO A 75 6.45 -5.40 -0.06
C PRO A 75 6.00 -5.80 -1.47
N VAL A 76 6.85 -6.54 -2.16
CA VAL A 76 6.57 -7.06 -3.50
C VAL A 76 6.74 -8.58 -3.58
N VAL A 77 5.95 -9.20 -4.43
CA VAL A 77 6.10 -10.59 -4.86
C VAL A 77 6.57 -10.61 -6.30
N ILE A 78 7.59 -11.41 -6.59
CA ILE A 78 8.04 -11.63 -7.97
C ILE A 78 7.15 -12.68 -8.62
N GLY A 79 6.48 -12.30 -9.70
CA GLY A 79 5.59 -13.16 -10.47
C GLY A 79 6.31 -14.08 -11.47
N PRO A 80 5.56 -14.98 -12.14
CA PRO A 80 6.08 -15.95 -13.10
C PRO A 80 6.59 -15.28 -14.39
N ASP A 81 6.11 -14.09 -14.68
CA ASP A 81 6.54 -13.19 -15.76
C ASP A 81 7.80 -12.38 -15.41
N GLY A 82 8.29 -12.49 -14.16
CA GLY A 82 9.37 -11.67 -13.63
C GLY A 82 8.93 -10.28 -13.16
N GLY A 83 7.63 -9.96 -13.21
CA GLY A 83 7.05 -8.70 -12.74
C GLY A 83 7.00 -8.59 -11.22
N PHE A 84 6.84 -7.37 -10.70
CA PHE A 84 6.83 -7.06 -9.27
C PHE A 84 5.43 -6.65 -8.81
N TYR A 85 4.77 -7.55 -8.08
CA TYR A 85 3.40 -7.39 -7.64
C TYR A 85 3.37 -6.76 -6.24
N LEU A 86 2.83 -5.56 -6.13
CA LEU A 86 2.73 -4.77 -4.91
C LEU A 86 1.65 -5.35 -3.98
N THR A 87 2.04 -5.91 -2.84
CA THR A 87 1.13 -6.66 -1.95
C THR A 87 0.52 -5.86 -0.80
N ASP A 88 1.18 -4.77 -0.40
CA ASP A 88 0.68 -3.79 0.58
C ASP A 88 1.26 -2.41 0.20
N ARG A 89 0.78 -1.35 0.84
CA ARG A 89 1.23 0.04 0.69
C ARG A 89 0.75 0.73 -0.59
N HIS A 90 -0.35 0.30 -1.20
CA HIS A 90 -0.91 0.94 -2.40
C HIS A 90 -1.20 2.43 -2.22
N HIS A 91 -1.67 2.87 -1.05
CA HIS A 91 -1.85 4.31 -0.77
C HIS A 91 -0.54 5.09 -0.79
N LEU A 92 0.52 4.56 -0.16
CA LEU A 92 1.86 5.16 -0.16
C LEU A 92 2.47 5.17 -1.56
N SER A 93 2.42 4.04 -2.27
CA SER A 93 2.93 3.92 -3.64
C SER A 93 2.19 4.84 -4.61
N SER A 94 0.85 4.92 -4.51
CA SER A 94 0.04 5.85 -5.30
C SER A 94 0.37 7.31 -4.98
N ALA A 95 0.59 7.66 -3.70
CA ALA A 95 0.99 9.00 -3.31
C ALA A 95 2.37 9.37 -3.87
N LEU A 96 3.34 8.46 -3.82
CA LEU A 96 4.67 8.66 -4.41
C LEU A 96 4.60 8.82 -5.93
N TRP A 97 3.82 7.97 -6.61
CA TRP A 97 3.61 8.02 -8.05
C TRP A 97 3.05 9.35 -8.51
N ARG A 98 2.02 9.85 -7.81
CA ARG A 98 1.39 11.14 -8.11
C ARG A 98 2.30 12.35 -7.85
N LEU A 99 3.29 12.22 -6.97
CA LEU A 99 4.30 13.26 -6.74
C LEU A 99 5.39 13.24 -7.81
N ASP A 100 5.86 12.06 -8.20
CA ASP A 100 6.95 11.86 -9.16
C ASP A 100 6.89 10.42 -9.72
N PRO A 101 6.29 10.21 -10.91
CA PRO A 101 6.13 8.89 -11.50
C PRO A 101 7.46 8.28 -11.98
N THR A 102 8.51 9.09 -12.11
CA THR A 102 9.85 8.63 -12.53
C THR A 102 10.71 8.15 -11.38
N ARG A 103 10.20 8.24 -10.15
CA ARG A 103 10.93 7.91 -8.93
C ARG A 103 11.18 6.41 -8.79
N GLU A 104 12.39 6.10 -8.37
CA GLU A 104 12.75 4.79 -7.82
C GLU A 104 12.51 4.75 -6.31
N VAL A 105 12.06 3.58 -5.82
CA VAL A 105 11.77 3.35 -4.41
C VAL A 105 12.38 2.04 -3.92
N PRO A 106 12.83 2.00 -2.65
CA PRO A 106 13.27 0.76 -2.03
C PRO A 106 12.06 -0.12 -1.76
N VAL A 107 12.08 -1.33 -2.30
CA VAL A 107 11.08 -2.38 -2.05
C VAL A 107 11.70 -3.55 -1.30
N LYS A 108 10.85 -4.35 -0.67
CA LYS A 108 11.25 -5.59 0.00
C LYS A 108 10.64 -6.77 -0.73
N VAL A 109 11.46 -7.70 -1.19
CA VAL A 109 11.00 -8.92 -1.86
C VAL A 109 10.54 -9.92 -0.80
N ILE A 110 9.23 -10.16 -0.72
CA ILE A 110 8.65 -11.03 0.31
C ILE A 110 8.26 -12.41 -0.21
N GLY A 111 8.26 -12.60 -1.53
CA GLY A 111 7.86 -13.86 -2.15
C GLY A 111 8.28 -13.94 -3.61
N ARG A 112 8.34 -15.17 -4.12
CA ARG A 112 8.53 -15.47 -5.54
C ARG A 112 7.62 -16.63 -5.91
N LEU A 113 6.78 -16.42 -6.92
CA LEU A 113 5.88 -17.44 -7.45
C LEU A 113 6.24 -17.69 -8.92
N SER A 114 6.79 -18.86 -9.22
CA SER A 114 7.33 -19.19 -10.54
C SER A 114 6.36 -19.92 -11.47
N GLN A 115 5.23 -20.41 -10.96
CA GLN A 115 4.24 -21.16 -11.73
C GLN A 115 3.07 -20.26 -12.08
N GLY A 116 2.82 -20.05 -13.38
CA GLY A 116 1.74 -19.19 -13.84
C GLY A 116 0.35 -19.77 -13.60
N SER A 117 0.20 -21.10 -13.64
CA SER A 117 -1.10 -21.76 -13.55
C SER A 117 -1.80 -21.60 -12.20
N ASP A 118 -1.04 -21.41 -11.12
CA ASP A 118 -1.56 -21.27 -9.75
C ASP A 118 -1.21 -19.92 -9.10
N PHE A 119 -0.69 -18.96 -9.88
CA PHE A 119 -0.19 -17.68 -9.37
C PHE A 119 -1.26 -16.93 -8.55
N TRP A 120 -2.44 -16.69 -9.13
CA TRP A 120 -3.50 -15.93 -8.46
C TRP A 120 -4.17 -16.67 -7.31
N GLU A 121 -4.19 -18.01 -7.35
CA GLU A 121 -4.64 -18.84 -6.24
C GLU A 121 -3.71 -18.63 -5.04
N LYS A 122 -2.39 -18.78 -5.24
CA LYS A 122 -1.40 -18.54 -4.20
C LYS A 122 -1.39 -17.11 -3.68
N MET A 123 -1.55 -16.12 -4.57
CA MET A 123 -1.68 -14.72 -4.14
C MET A 123 -2.87 -14.52 -3.18
N GLN A 124 -4.00 -15.21 -3.41
CA GLN A 124 -5.16 -15.17 -2.52
C GLN A 124 -4.92 -15.95 -1.23
N GLU A 125 -4.36 -17.16 -1.30
CA GLU A 125 -4.03 -18.00 -0.14
C GLU A 125 -3.07 -17.30 0.84
N ASN A 126 -2.13 -16.50 0.32
CA ASN A 126 -1.18 -15.72 1.11
C ASN A 126 -1.71 -14.34 1.51
N HIS A 127 -2.96 -13.99 1.14
CA HIS A 127 -3.55 -12.67 1.38
C HIS A 127 -2.72 -11.51 0.80
N TRP A 128 -2.14 -11.72 -0.39
CA TRP A 128 -1.34 -10.74 -1.12
C TRP A 128 -2.10 -9.98 -2.20
N VAL A 129 -3.37 -10.32 -2.42
CA VAL A 129 -4.24 -9.72 -3.43
C VAL A 129 -5.65 -9.51 -2.89
N TRP A 130 -6.26 -8.39 -3.25
CA TRP A 130 -7.66 -8.07 -3.00
C TRP A 130 -8.43 -8.00 -4.32
N LEU A 131 -9.18 -9.06 -4.63
CA LEU A 131 -9.94 -9.22 -5.88
C LEU A 131 -11.40 -8.81 -5.71
N HIS A 132 -11.64 -7.60 -5.19
CA HIS A 132 -12.98 -7.01 -5.16
C HIS A 132 -12.96 -5.56 -5.63
N ASP A 133 -14.07 -5.12 -6.21
CA ASP A 133 -14.31 -3.72 -6.56
C ASP A 133 -14.65 -2.85 -5.33
N ALA A 134 -14.86 -1.55 -5.55
CA ALA A 134 -15.17 -0.58 -4.50
C ALA A 134 -16.52 -0.85 -3.79
N HIS A 135 -17.40 -1.66 -4.38
CA HIS A 135 -18.67 -2.07 -3.76
C HIS A 135 -18.59 -3.49 -3.17
N GLY A 136 -17.41 -4.13 -3.22
CA GLY A 136 -17.16 -5.46 -2.69
C GLY A 136 -17.63 -6.59 -3.59
N ALA A 137 -17.93 -6.35 -4.86
CA ALA A 137 -18.20 -7.42 -5.82
C ALA A 137 -16.86 -8.06 -6.26
N PRO A 138 -16.82 -9.39 -6.42
CA PRO A 138 -15.60 -10.08 -6.84
C PRO A 138 -15.22 -9.69 -8.27
N ILE A 139 -13.92 -9.52 -8.52
CA ILE A 139 -13.37 -9.23 -9.85
C ILE A 139 -12.39 -10.33 -10.29
N PRO A 140 -12.26 -10.60 -11.60
CA PRO A 140 -11.18 -11.45 -12.09
C PRO A 140 -9.83 -10.71 -11.95
N PRO A 141 -8.69 -11.43 -11.80
CA PRO A 141 -7.37 -10.79 -11.74
C PRO A 141 -7.04 -9.91 -12.95
N ALA A 142 -7.56 -10.23 -14.13
CA ALA A 142 -7.39 -9.42 -15.34
C ALA A 142 -8.06 -8.03 -15.27
N ALA A 143 -8.85 -7.75 -14.24
CA ALA A 143 -9.43 -6.43 -13.98
C ALA A 143 -8.57 -5.58 -13.01
N LEU A 144 -7.48 -6.13 -12.48
CA LEU A 144 -6.48 -5.34 -11.75
C LEU A 144 -5.78 -4.38 -12.71
N PRO A 145 -5.41 -3.17 -12.27
CA PRO A 145 -4.68 -2.24 -13.11
C PRO A 145 -3.26 -2.74 -13.37
N ASP A 146 -2.71 -2.42 -14.54
CA ASP A 146 -1.36 -2.81 -14.92
C ASP A 146 -0.29 -2.04 -14.13
N ASP A 147 -0.61 -0.81 -13.70
CA ASP A 147 0.30 0.09 -12.98
C ASP A 147 -0.44 0.96 -11.93
N LEU A 148 0.32 1.78 -11.20
CA LEU A 148 -0.21 2.67 -10.17
C LEU A 148 -1.12 3.80 -10.70
N ALA A 149 -1.04 4.16 -11.98
CA ALA A 149 -1.91 5.17 -12.58
C ALA A 149 -3.34 4.64 -12.78
N GLY A 150 -3.49 3.32 -12.96
CA GLY A 150 -4.78 2.65 -13.11
C GLY A 150 -5.56 2.43 -11.82
N LEU A 151 -5.00 2.73 -10.63
CA LEU A 151 -5.70 2.59 -9.36
C LEU A 151 -6.94 3.49 -9.29
N GLY A 152 -8.10 2.87 -9.10
CA GLY A 152 -9.36 3.56 -8.91
C GLY A 152 -9.52 4.18 -7.52
N ASN A 153 -10.62 4.89 -7.32
CA ASN A 153 -10.98 5.51 -6.05
C ASN A 153 -12.12 4.76 -5.38
N ASP A 154 -11.92 4.36 -4.13
CA ASP A 154 -12.96 3.93 -3.21
C ASP A 154 -13.03 4.94 -2.04
N PRO A 155 -13.98 5.89 -2.06
CA PRO A 155 -14.14 6.86 -0.98
C PRO A 155 -14.47 6.22 0.37
N TYR A 156 -15.14 5.07 0.39
CA TYR A 156 -15.44 4.33 1.61
C TYR A 156 -14.20 3.64 2.17
N ARG A 157 -13.25 3.24 1.30
CA ARG A 157 -11.92 2.78 1.75
C ARG A 157 -11.16 3.88 2.48
N ALA A 158 -11.28 5.13 2.04
CA ALA A 158 -10.73 6.26 2.79
C ALA A 158 -11.45 6.47 4.12
N LEU A 159 -12.80 6.47 4.10
CA LEU A 159 -13.62 6.63 5.31
C LEU A 159 -13.29 5.58 6.37
N ALA A 160 -13.16 4.32 5.98
CA ALA A 160 -12.78 3.23 6.88
C ALA A 160 -11.39 3.44 7.47
N GLY A 161 -10.43 3.93 6.69
CA GLY A 161 -9.11 4.28 7.20
C GLY A 161 -9.14 5.41 8.23
N TYR A 162 -9.97 6.44 8.03
CA TYR A 162 -10.15 7.50 9.04
C TYR A 162 -10.87 7.00 10.29
N ALA A 163 -11.88 6.14 10.14
CA ALA A 163 -12.56 5.51 11.26
C ALA A 163 -11.61 4.62 12.09
N GLU A 164 -10.69 3.92 11.41
CA GLU A 164 -9.61 3.17 12.06
C GLU A 164 -8.68 4.07 12.87
N ASP A 165 -8.28 5.23 12.34
CA ASP A 165 -7.44 6.20 13.04
C ASP A 165 -8.12 6.76 14.31
N GLU A 166 -9.46 6.82 14.31
CA GLU A 166 -10.30 7.16 15.46
C GLU A 166 -10.62 5.95 16.37
N ASN A 167 -9.98 4.79 16.14
CA ASN A 167 -10.16 3.54 16.89
C ASN A 167 -11.60 2.99 16.85
N ALA A 168 -12.34 3.20 15.76
CA ALA A 168 -13.68 2.63 15.58
C ALA A 168 -13.69 1.10 15.62
N PHE A 169 -12.59 0.48 15.20
CA PHE A 169 -12.34 -0.95 15.20
C PHE A 169 -10.85 -1.24 15.42
N ASP A 170 -10.55 -2.42 15.93
CA ASP A 170 -9.19 -2.83 16.25
C ASP A 170 -8.45 -3.36 15.01
N LYS A 171 -7.15 -3.05 14.95
CA LYS A 171 -6.19 -3.75 14.07
C LYS A 171 -5.99 -5.16 14.57
N ASP A 172 -6.91 -6.06 14.26
CA ASP A 172 -6.70 -7.49 14.48
C ASP A 172 -5.55 -7.96 13.57
N ARG A 173 -4.38 -8.23 14.16
CA ARG A 173 -3.18 -8.66 13.43
C ARG A 173 -3.35 -10.03 12.74
N ARG A 174 -4.47 -10.73 12.95
CA ARG A 174 -4.81 -12.00 12.31
C ARG A 174 -5.77 -11.85 11.13
N SER A 175 -6.38 -10.68 10.98
CA SER A 175 -7.33 -10.38 9.92
C SER A 175 -6.66 -9.54 8.83
N TYR A 176 -6.91 -9.88 7.57
CA TYR A 176 -6.40 -9.18 6.41
C TYR A 176 -7.49 -8.28 5.82
N PHE A 177 -7.09 -7.17 5.17
CA PHE A 177 -8.01 -6.28 4.46
C PHE A 177 -9.15 -5.71 5.33
N ILE A 178 -8.92 -5.52 6.64
CA ILE A 178 -9.94 -5.09 7.61
C ILE A 178 -10.68 -3.84 7.11
N GLU A 179 -9.96 -2.83 6.67
CA GLU A 179 -10.56 -1.57 6.24
C GLU A 179 -11.41 -1.72 4.96
N PHE A 180 -11.18 -2.74 4.12
CA PHE A 180 -12.06 -3.03 2.99
C PHE A 180 -13.39 -3.65 3.45
N HIS A 181 -13.37 -4.52 4.46
CA HIS A 181 -14.59 -5.04 5.08
C HIS A 181 -15.42 -3.92 5.72
N TRP A 182 -14.76 -3.01 6.43
CA TRP A 182 -15.40 -1.85 7.04
C TRP A 182 -15.90 -0.84 6.00
N ALA A 183 -15.12 -0.58 4.94
CA ALA A 183 -15.54 0.28 3.83
C ALA A 183 -16.85 -0.20 3.22
N ARG A 184 -16.94 -1.50 2.93
CA ARG A 184 -18.16 -2.11 2.38
C ARG A 184 -19.33 -1.97 3.35
N TYR A 185 -19.14 -2.26 4.63
CA TYR A 185 -20.19 -2.10 5.63
C TYR A 185 -20.71 -0.66 5.68
N PHE A 186 -19.81 0.34 5.78
CA PHE A 186 -20.21 1.74 5.76
C PHE A 186 -20.91 2.11 4.45
N GLY A 187 -20.42 1.63 3.31
CA GLY A 187 -21.04 1.78 2.00
C GLY A 187 -22.49 1.31 1.97
N GLU A 188 -22.73 0.07 2.39
CA GLU A 188 -24.07 -0.52 2.45
C GLU A 188 -24.99 0.25 3.41
N ARG A 189 -24.50 0.60 4.60
CA ARG A 189 -25.29 1.28 5.65
C ARG A 189 -25.59 2.75 5.33
N MET A 190 -24.71 3.42 4.60
CA MET A 190 -24.85 4.81 4.17
C MET A 190 -25.37 4.92 2.72
N HIS A 191 -25.83 3.81 2.14
CA HIS A 191 -26.41 3.71 0.80
C HIS A 191 -25.51 4.27 -0.32
N TRP A 192 -24.20 4.07 -0.19
CA TRP A 192 -23.19 4.47 -1.18
C TRP A 192 -23.28 5.95 -1.58
N ARG A 193 -23.72 6.82 -0.65
CA ARG A 193 -23.74 8.26 -0.90
C ARG A 193 -22.32 8.78 -1.19
N PRO A 194 -22.16 9.82 -2.02
CA PRO A 194 -20.85 10.36 -2.32
C PRO A 194 -20.14 10.88 -1.06
N ILE A 195 -18.87 10.50 -0.90
CA ILE A 195 -17.98 11.03 0.14
C ILE A 195 -16.96 11.95 -0.51
N SER A 196 -16.75 13.11 0.10
CA SER A 196 -15.80 14.13 -0.34
C SER A 196 -15.07 14.71 0.86
N ARG A 197 -13.99 15.47 0.61
CA ARG A 197 -13.29 16.21 1.68
C ARG A 197 -14.23 17.11 2.50
N ALA A 198 -15.26 17.68 1.86
CA ALA A 198 -16.21 18.58 2.50
C ALA A 198 -17.23 17.84 3.38
N SER A 199 -17.66 16.65 2.96
CA SER A 199 -18.64 15.84 3.73
C SER A 199 -17.98 14.94 4.77
N LEU A 200 -16.67 14.67 4.62
CA LEU A 200 -15.90 13.73 5.44
C LEU A 200 -16.13 13.88 6.95
N PRO A 201 -16.19 15.08 7.58
CA PRO A 201 -16.42 15.18 9.01
C PRO A 201 -17.74 14.53 9.46
N GLY A 202 -18.83 14.77 8.73
CA GLY A 202 -20.14 14.18 9.04
C GLY A 202 -20.23 12.71 8.64
N ASP A 203 -19.61 12.33 7.53
CA ASP A 203 -19.53 10.92 7.12
C ASP A 203 -18.75 10.08 8.12
N LEU A 204 -17.67 10.63 8.68
CA LEU A 204 -16.87 9.99 9.73
C LEU A 204 -17.67 9.83 11.02
N GLU A 205 -18.35 10.88 11.49
CA GLU A 205 -19.21 10.80 12.67
C GLU A 205 -20.25 9.67 12.54
N GLU A 206 -20.88 9.55 11.36
CA GLU A 206 -21.82 8.47 11.09
C GLU A 206 -21.15 7.10 11.04
N ALA A 207 -19.97 6.96 10.41
CA ALA A 207 -19.20 5.73 10.40
C ALA A 207 -18.83 5.27 11.82
N LEU A 208 -18.39 6.18 12.69
CA LEU A 208 -18.08 5.88 14.09
C LEU A 208 -19.31 5.34 14.83
N ARG A 209 -20.48 5.96 14.62
CA ARG A 209 -21.74 5.49 15.20
C ARG A 209 -22.14 4.11 14.66
N LEU A 210 -22.01 3.89 13.36
CA LEU A 210 -22.33 2.62 12.70
C LEU A 210 -21.40 1.48 13.16
N ALA A 211 -20.13 1.78 13.45
CA ALA A 211 -19.17 0.81 13.95
C ALA A 211 -19.53 0.27 15.34
N CYS A 212 -20.30 1.05 16.11
CA CYS A 212 -20.79 0.65 17.42
C CYS A 212 -22.09 -0.16 17.40
N GLU A 213 -22.73 -0.31 16.25
CA GLU A 213 -24.00 -1.03 16.18
C GLU A 213 -23.79 -2.55 16.26
N PRO A 214 -24.75 -3.31 16.84
CA PRO A 214 -24.70 -4.77 16.85
C PRO A 214 -24.60 -5.40 15.45
N ALA A 215 -25.04 -4.68 14.41
CA ALA A 215 -24.95 -5.13 13.02
C ALA A 215 -23.50 -5.24 12.52
N ALA A 216 -22.53 -4.55 13.15
CA ALA A 216 -21.11 -4.62 12.82
C ALA A 216 -20.38 -5.79 13.52
N LYS A 217 -21.08 -6.58 14.36
CA LYS A 217 -20.46 -7.56 15.26
C LYS A 217 -19.60 -8.63 14.57
N GLU A 218 -19.96 -9.01 13.35
CA GLU A 218 -19.25 -10.03 12.58
C GLU A 218 -18.07 -9.46 11.76
N LEU A 219 -17.85 -8.15 11.79
CA LEU A 219 -16.71 -7.53 11.12
C LEU A 219 -15.41 -7.76 11.89
N PRO A 220 -14.28 -7.95 11.18
CA PRO A 220 -12.99 -8.12 11.82
C PRO A 220 -12.62 -6.87 12.62
N GLY A 221 -12.11 -7.09 13.84
CA GLY A 221 -11.74 -5.98 14.74
C GLY A 221 -12.92 -5.28 15.41
N TYR A 222 -14.16 -5.79 15.31
CA TYR A 222 -15.31 -5.19 15.98
C TYR A 222 -15.08 -5.06 17.49
N ARG A 223 -15.36 -3.85 18.00
CA ARG A 223 -15.24 -3.50 19.41
C ARG A 223 -16.60 -3.56 20.11
N GLN A 224 -16.62 -4.20 21.28
CA GLN A 224 -17.82 -4.26 22.13
C GLN A 224 -17.92 -3.05 23.06
N ASP A 225 -16.81 -2.33 23.27
CA ASP A 225 -16.67 -1.24 24.22
C ASP A 225 -16.83 0.12 23.52
N CYS A 226 -18.02 0.36 22.99
CA CYS A 226 -18.34 1.67 22.43
C CYS A 226 -18.69 2.68 23.53
N PRO A 227 -18.11 3.90 23.48
CA PRO A 227 -18.51 4.98 24.38
C PRO A 227 -20.00 5.26 24.17
N ARG A 228 -20.77 5.23 25.27
CA ARG A 228 -22.19 5.57 25.27
C ARG A 228 -22.41 7.07 25.17
#